data_AF-A0A2K6SAG2-F1
#
_entry.id   AF-A0A2K6SAG2-F1
#
_cell.length_a   1.000
_cell.length_b   1.000
_cell.length_c   1.000
_cell.angle_alpha   90.00
_cell.angle_beta   90.00
_cell.angle_gamma   90.00
#
_symmetry.space_group_name_H-M   'P 1'
#
loop_
_entity.id
_entity.type
_entity.pdbx_description
1 polymer ?
#
loop_
_entity_poly.entity_id
_entity_poly.type
_entity_poly.pdbx_seq_one_letter_code
_entity_poly.pdbx_strand_id
1 'polypeptide(L)'
;MDGTEGSAGQPGPAERSHRSSVSSVGARVADVLVYLADDTVVPLAVENLPSLSAHELHRAVREVLQLPDIALDVFALWLVSPLLEVQLKPKHQPYKLGRQWPELLLRFTSAPDDDVAMDEPFLQFRRNVFFPKRRELQIHNEEILRLLYEEAKGNVLGARYPCDVEDCEALGALVCRLQLGPYQPGQLAACALREKLDSFLPAHLCKRGQGLFAALRGRGARAGPGEQGLLNAYRQVQEASGDSGCEATLGTHYRTYLLKCHELPFYGCAFFHGEVDKPAPGFLHRGGRKPVSVAISLEGVHVIDSREKDPGSSPAPVQRPKLRRQGSVVCSRIQHLSTIDYVEDGKGIRRVKPKRTTSFFSRQLSLGQGSYTVVQTGDSLEQG
;
A
#
# COMPACT_ATOMS: atom_id res chain seq x y z
N MET A 1 26.10 85.56 29.97
CA MET A 1 25.85 84.96 31.29
C MET A 1 24.49 84.31 31.23
N ASP A 2 24.41 83.02 30.94
CA ASP A 2 24.05 82.00 31.94
C ASP A 2 24.24 80.60 31.33
N GLY A 3 24.83 79.68 32.11
CA GLY A 3 24.87 78.24 31.81
C GLY A 3 23.51 77.59 32.11
N THR A 4 23.22 76.31 31.92
CA THR A 4 24.00 75.10 32.26
C THR A 4 23.21 73.87 31.74
N GLU A 5 23.93 72.85 31.22
CA GLU A 5 23.68 71.37 31.18
C GLU A 5 22.30 70.77 30.76
N GLY A 6 22.17 69.64 30.05
CA GLY A 6 23.14 68.65 29.57
C GLY A 6 22.51 67.43 28.88
N SER A 7 23.38 66.47 28.57
CA SER A 7 23.20 65.04 28.24
C SER A 7 22.85 64.58 26.82
N ALA A 8 23.60 63.54 26.41
CA ALA A 8 23.76 62.97 25.08
C ALA A 8 22.82 61.78 24.82
N GLY A 9 22.49 61.54 23.54
CA GLY A 9 21.83 60.31 23.07
C GLY A 9 22.21 59.99 21.62
N GLN A 10 22.77 58.78 21.40
CA GLN A 10 23.23 58.24 20.11
C GLN A 10 22.06 57.95 19.13
N PRO A 11 22.26 58.04 17.80
CA PRO A 11 21.29 57.57 16.82
C PRO A 11 21.52 56.09 16.42
N GLY A 12 20.43 55.32 16.34
CA GLY A 12 20.39 53.90 16.00
C GLY A 12 20.61 53.60 14.49
N PRO A 13 20.90 52.34 14.13
CA PRO A 13 21.39 52.00 12.80
C PRO A 13 20.24 51.86 11.79
N ALA A 14 20.36 52.63 10.70
CA ALA A 14 19.55 52.49 9.50
C ALA A 14 19.87 51.14 8.80
N GLU A 15 18.82 50.36 8.54
CA GLU A 15 18.87 49.08 7.85
C GLU A 15 19.41 49.25 6.43
N ARG A 16 20.58 48.65 6.21
CA ARG A 16 21.22 48.51 4.90
C ARG A 16 20.37 47.56 4.05
N SER A 17 19.77 48.11 3.00
CA SER A 17 19.08 47.36 1.95
C SER A 17 20.08 46.46 1.20
N HIS A 18 20.15 45.19 1.58
CA HIS A 18 20.83 44.16 0.81
C HIS A 18 19.83 43.52 -0.15
N ARG A 19 19.88 43.99 -1.40
CA ARG A 19 19.31 43.31 -2.56
C ARG A 19 20.13 42.05 -2.82
N SER A 20 19.75 40.93 -2.21
CA SER A 20 20.36 39.62 -2.46
C SER A 20 19.57 38.90 -3.56
N SER A 21 20.06 39.06 -4.80
CA SER A 21 19.68 38.19 -5.91
C SER A 21 20.34 36.82 -5.77
N VAL A 22 19.58 35.79 -6.17
CA VAL A 22 19.97 34.40 -6.46
C VAL A 22 20.51 33.58 -5.27
N SER A 23 19.63 32.84 -4.61
CA SER A 23 20.02 31.63 -3.89
C SER A 23 19.71 30.43 -4.79
N SER A 24 20.77 29.77 -5.24
CA SER A 24 20.75 28.48 -5.90
C SER A 24 19.75 27.53 -5.25
N VAL A 25 18.78 27.04 -6.00
CA VAL A 25 18.03 25.85 -5.61
C VAL A 25 19.02 24.68 -5.70
N GLY A 26 19.85 24.53 -4.66
CA GLY A 26 20.64 23.33 -4.48
C GLY A 26 19.69 22.14 -4.49
N ALA A 27 20.09 21.06 -5.16
CA ALA A 27 19.32 19.83 -5.17
C ALA A 27 19.03 19.42 -3.72
N ARG A 28 17.79 19.59 -3.27
CA ARG A 28 17.40 19.18 -1.93
C ARG A 28 17.35 17.66 -1.93
N VAL A 29 18.32 17.06 -1.26
CA VAL A 29 18.32 15.62 -0.96
C VAL A 29 17.08 15.34 -0.12
N ALA A 30 16.31 14.34 -0.52
CA ALA A 30 15.11 13.87 0.16
C ALA A 30 15.24 12.38 0.42
N ASP A 31 14.74 11.94 1.57
CA ASP A 31 14.65 10.52 1.90
C ASP A 31 13.36 9.93 1.34
N VAL A 32 13.49 8.86 0.57
CA VAL A 32 12.38 8.05 0.05
C VAL A 32 12.45 6.69 0.69
N LEU A 33 11.32 6.23 1.24
CA LEU A 33 11.20 4.90 1.80
C LEU A 33 10.48 4.00 0.80
N VAL A 34 11.12 2.91 0.40
CA VAL A 34 10.50 1.85 -0.40
C VAL A 34 10.26 0.64 0.48
N TYR A 35 9.01 0.22 0.59
CA TYR A 35 8.64 -0.95 1.39
C TYR A 35 8.82 -2.23 0.56
N LEU A 36 9.34 -3.27 1.18
CA LEU A 36 9.32 -4.63 0.64
C LEU A 36 7.99 -5.32 1.00
N ALA A 37 7.79 -6.53 0.50
CA ALA A 37 6.54 -7.28 0.74
C ALA A 37 6.39 -7.77 2.19
N ASP A 38 7.49 -7.90 2.92
CA ASP A 38 7.56 -8.25 4.35
C ASP A 38 7.51 -7.00 5.27
N ASP A 39 7.11 -5.84 4.72
CA ASP A 39 7.07 -4.53 5.38
C ASP A 39 8.44 -3.98 5.85
N THR A 40 9.55 -4.64 5.50
CA THR A 40 10.89 -4.04 5.68
C THR A 40 11.08 -2.85 4.74
N VAL A 41 11.99 -1.93 5.11
CA VAL A 41 12.14 -0.65 4.41
C VAL A 41 13.53 -0.51 3.81
N VAL A 42 13.57 -0.11 2.54
CA VAL A 42 14.78 0.30 1.82
C VAL A 42 14.80 1.84 1.78
N PRO A 43 15.60 2.50 2.62
CA PRO A 43 15.76 3.95 2.60
C PRO A 43 16.67 4.37 1.43
N LEU A 44 16.24 5.38 0.68
CA LEU A 44 16.98 5.95 -0.44
C LEU A 44 17.12 7.46 -0.24
N ALA A 45 18.36 7.95 -0.27
CA ALA A 45 18.63 9.38 -0.38
C ALA A 45 18.62 9.76 -1.86
N VAL A 46 17.70 10.65 -2.27
CA VAL A 46 17.53 11.01 -3.68
C VAL A 46 17.53 12.52 -3.87
N GLU A 47 18.06 12.95 -5.01
CA GLU A 47 18.00 14.34 -5.45
C GLU A 47 16.82 14.56 -6.40
N ASN A 48 16.28 15.78 -6.41
CA ASN A 48 15.24 16.19 -7.35
C ASN A 48 14.01 15.25 -7.36
N LEU A 49 13.53 14.87 -6.17
CA LEU A 49 12.39 13.96 -5.97
C LEU A 49 11.19 14.18 -6.92
N PRO A 50 10.76 15.42 -7.24
CA PRO A 50 9.63 15.62 -8.14
C PRO A 50 9.86 15.17 -9.60
N SER A 51 11.10 15.10 -10.07
CA SER A 51 11.42 14.65 -11.43
C SER A 51 11.80 13.18 -11.52
N LEU A 52 12.11 12.54 -10.39
CA LEU A 52 12.63 11.19 -10.33
C LEU A 52 11.61 10.17 -10.86
N SER A 53 12.04 9.36 -11.81
CA SER A 53 11.21 8.33 -12.42
C SER A 53 11.17 7.05 -11.58
N ALA A 54 10.13 6.25 -11.78
CA ALA A 54 10.00 4.93 -11.19
C ALA A 54 11.15 4.01 -11.61
N HIS A 55 11.67 4.14 -12.85
CA HIS A 55 12.82 3.35 -13.30
C HIS A 55 14.12 3.70 -12.55
N GLU A 56 14.38 4.98 -12.29
CA GLU A 56 15.55 5.42 -11.53
C GLU A 56 15.47 4.92 -10.08
N LEU A 57 14.31 5.07 -9.43
CA LEU A 57 14.09 4.52 -8.10
C LEU A 57 14.22 3.00 -8.06
N HIS A 58 13.66 2.30 -9.05
CA HIS A 58 13.76 0.85 -9.15
C HIS A 58 15.22 0.39 -9.24
N ARG A 59 16.05 1.05 -10.07
CA ARG A 59 17.50 0.75 -10.14
C ARG A 59 18.19 1.00 -8.79
N ALA A 60 17.89 2.09 -8.11
CA ALA A 60 18.45 2.38 -6.79
C ALA A 60 18.07 1.32 -5.75
N VAL A 61 16.81 0.87 -5.70
CA VAL A 61 16.38 -0.23 -4.81
C VAL A 61 17.17 -1.51 -5.12
N ARG A 62 17.28 -1.88 -6.40
CA ARG A 62 18.05 -3.06 -6.83
C ARG A 62 19.50 -2.99 -6.38
N GLU A 63 20.15 -1.85 -6.54
CA GLU A 63 21.55 -1.63 -6.14
C GLU A 63 21.74 -1.75 -4.63
N VAL A 64 20.86 -1.13 -3.83
CA VAL A 64 20.91 -1.23 -2.37
C VAL A 64 20.69 -2.66 -1.89
N LEU A 65 19.78 -3.39 -2.53
CA LEU A 65 19.53 -4.81 -2.25
C LEU A 65 20.54 -5.76 -2.89
N GLN A 66 21.52 -5.24 -3.65
CA GLN A 66 22.54 -6.02 -4.37
C GLN A 66 21.96 -7.14 -5.25
N LEU A 67 20.79 -6.89 -5.86
CA LEU A 67 20.12 -7.86 -6.70
C LEU A 67 20.72 -7.89 -8.12
N PRO A 68 20.77 -9.06 -8.79
CA PRO A 68 21.27 -9.15 -10.16
C PRO A 68 20.35 -8.44 -11.16
N ASP A 69 20.86 -8.15 -12.37
CA ASP A 69 20.15 -7.36 -13.38
C ASP A 69 18.75 -7.89 -13.73
N ILE A 70 18.56 -9.20 -13.73
CA ILE A 70 17.28 -9.86 -13.97
C ILE A 70 16.18 -9.41 -12.99
N ALA A 71 16.52 -8.91 -11.81
CA ALA A 71 15.56 -8.37 -10.85
C ALA A 71 14.76 -7.18 -11.40
N LEU A 72 15.32 -6.43 -12.37
CA LEU A 72 14.60 -5.35 -13.05
C LEU A 72 13.42 -5.86 -13.89
N ASP A 73 13.46 -7.12 -14.34
CA ASP A 73 12.35 -7.77 -15.03
C ASP A 73 11.37 -8.39 -14.03
N VAL A 74 11.90 -9.01 -12.96
CA VAL A 74 11.14 -9.78 -11.97
C VAL A 74 10.25 -8.88 -11.10
N PHE A 75 10.74 -7.70 -10.74
CA PHE A 75 10.07 -6.79 -9.82
C PHE A 75 9.68 -5.47 -10.49
N ALA A 76 8.82 -4.72 -9.81
CA ALA A 76 8.38 -3.39 -10.18
C ALA A 76 8.09 -2.56 -8.93
N LEU A 77 7.98 -1.24 -9.11
CA LEU A 77 7.47 -0.35 -8.08
C LEU A 77 5.96 -0.19 -8.20
N TRP A 78 5.28 -0.18 -7.06
CA TRP A 78 3.85 -0.04 -6.94
C TRP A 78 3.50 1.10 -5.98
N LEU A 79 2.42 1.82 -6.27
CA LEU A 79 1.73 2.61 -5.25
C LEU A 79 0.62 1.74 -4.66
N VAL A 80 0.64 1.59 -3.34
CA VAL A 80 -0.22 0.68 -2.61
C VAL A 80 -0.90 1.44 -1.49
N SER A 81 -2.22 1.29 -1.38
CA SER A 81 -3.03 1.72 -0.25
C SER A 81 -4.14 0.69 0.03
N PRO A 82 -4.85 0.79 1.16
CA PRO A 82 -6.06 -0.01 1.40
C PRO A 82 -7.10 0.02 0.28
N LEU A 83 -7.23 1.14 -0.44
CA LEU A 83 -8.27 1.33 -1.46
C LEU A 83 -7.82 0.91 -2.87
N LEU A 84 -6.54 1.08 -3.20
CA LEU A 84 -6.04 0.85 -4.55
C LEU A 84 -4.56 0.43 -4.59
N GLU A 85 -4.24 -0.51 -5.47
CA GLU A 85 -2.87 -0.97 -5.76
C GLU A 85 -2.58 -0.80 -7.26
N VAL A 86 -1.50 -0.09 -7.60
CA VAL A 86 -1.16 0.19 -9.00
C VAL A 86 0.33 0.03 -9.26
N GLN A 87 0.69 -0.84 -10.22
CA GLN A 87 2.04 -0.95 -10.72
C GLN A 87 2.43 0.29 -11.53
N LEU A 88 3.59 0.85 -11.23
CA LEU A 88 4.12 2.01 -11.93
C LEU A 88 4.80 1.61 -13.24
N LYS A 89 4.63 2.44 -14.28
CA LYS A 89 5.41 2.34 -15.51
C LYS A 89 6.78 3.00 -15.31
N PRO A 90 7.83 2.58 -16.04
CA PRO A 90 9.19 3.11 -15.89
C PRO A 90 9.30 4.65 -15.87
N LYS A 91 8.51 5.32 -16.70
CA LYS A 91 8.49 6.78 -16.90
C LYS A 91 7.57 7.55 -15.94
N HIS A 92 6.79 6.85 -15.11
CA HIS A 92 5.99 7.51 -14.08
C HIS A 92 6.88 8.19 -13.05
N GLN A 93 6.40 9.27 -12.45
CA GLN A 93 7.08 10.00 -11.37
C GLN A 93 6.31 9.74 -10.06
N PRO A 94 6.78 8.82 -9.17
CA PRO A 94 6.01 8.37 -8.02
C PRO A 94 5.56 9.51 -7.11
N TYR A 95 6.44 10.50 -6.88
CA TYR A 95 6.11 11.68 -6.08
C TYR A 95 4.89 12.44 -6.62
N LYS A 96 4.81 12.65 -7.94
CA LYS A 96 3.67 13.36 -8.55
C LYS A 96 2.39 12.55 -8.47
N LEU A 97 2.47 11.24 -8.71
CA LEU A 97 1.33 10.34 -8.62
C LEU A 97 0.79 10.24 -7.19
N GLY A 98 1.66 10.17 -6.18
CA GLY A 98 1.25 10.16 -4.78
C GLY A 98 0.48 11.43 -4.39
N ARG A 99 0.83 12.59 -4.95
CA ARG A 99 0.05 13.83 -4.73
C ARG A 99 -1.28 13.87 -5.47
N GLN A 100 -1.45 13.06 -6.51
CA GLN A 100 -2.67 12.94 -7.30
C GLN A 100 -3.52 11.75 -6.84
N TRP A 101 -3.18 11.15 -5.70
CA TRP A 101 -3.82 9.94 -5.23
C TRP A 101 -5.32 10.10 -4.99
N PRO A 102 -5.82 11.18 -4.35
CA PRO A 102 -7.25 11.37 -4.21
C PRO A 102 -8.00 11.40 -5.55
N GLU A 103 -7.44 12.07 -6.57
CA GLU A 103 -8.03 12.12 -7.91
C GLU A 103 -8.02 10.75 -8.61
N LEU A 104 -6.99 9.93 -8.36
CA LEU A 104 -6.94 8.55 -8.86
C LEU A 104 -7.99 7.68 -8.17
N LEU A 105 -8.15 7.80 -6.86
CA LEU A 105 -9.15 7.04 -6.09
C LEU A 105 -10.57 7.38 -6.53
N LEU A 106 -10.90 8.68 -6.67
CA LEU A 106 -12.20 9.13 -7.17
C LEU A 106 -12.51 8.62 -8.58
N ARG A 107 -11.47 8.37 -9.38
CA ARG A 107 -11.62 7.89 -10.77
C ARG A 107 -11.74 6.38 -10.87
N PHE A 108 -11.02 5.63 -10.04
CA PHE A 108 -10.82 4.19 -10.21
C PHE A 108 -11.41 3.34 -9.09
N THR A 109 -12.08 3.95 -8.11
CA THR A 109 -12.74 3.25 -7.01
C THR A 109 -14.14 3.81 -6.79
N SER A 110 -14.96 3.06 -6.05
CA SER A 110 -16.26 3.52 -5.54
C SER A 110 -16.19 3.84 -4.04
N ALA A 111 -15.00 4.15 -3.52
CA ALA A 111 -14.81 4.42 -2.11
C ALA A 111 -15.52 5.72 -1.69
N PRO A 112 -16.08 5.79 -0.46
CA PRO A 112 -16.64 7.02 0.08
C PRO A 112 -15.63 8.17 0.12
N ASP A 113 -16.10 9.41 -0.06
CA ASP A 113 -15.24 10.61 -0.05
C ASP A 113 -14.40 10.73 1.23
N ASP A 114 -14.96 10.36 2.38
CA ASP A 114 -14.26 10.38 3.67
C ASP A 114 -13.09 9.38 3.70
N ASP A 115 -13.26 8.18 3.12
CA ASP A 115 -12.20 7.18 3.02
C ASP A 115 -11.13 7.64 2.03
N VAL A 116 -11.54 8.21 0.89
CA VAL A 116 -10.63 8.79 -0.11
C VAL A 116 -9.77 9.90 0.49
N ALA A 117 -10.35 10.77 1.32
CA ALA A 117 -9.65 11.90 1.94
C ALA A 117 -8.59 11.45 2.96
N MET A 118 -8.74 10.25 3.53
CA MET A 118 -7.86 9.71 4.57
C MET A 118 -6.84 8.69 4.03
N ASP A 119 -6.99 8.26 2.78
CA ASP A 119 -6.15 7.24 2.17
C ASP A 119 -4.87 7.85 1.57
N GLU A 120 -3.72 7.28 1.92
CA GLU A 120 -2.41 7.70 1.43
C GLU A 120 -1.67 6.48 0.87
N PRO A 121 -1.07 6.58 -0.33
CA PRO A 121 -0.32 5.49 -0.90
C PRO A 121 1.11 5.46 -0.35
N PHE A 122 1.68 4.26 -0.27
CA PHE A 122 3.11 4.08 -0.08
C PHE A 122 3.74 3.38 -1.28
N LEU A 123 5.06 3.56 -1.43
CA LEU A 123 5.83 2.95 -2.50
C LEU A 123 6.29 1.56 -2.08
N GLN A 124 5.93 0.53 -2.85
CA GLN A 124 6.27 -0.85 -2.56
C GLN A 124 7.05 -1.50 -3.72
N PHE A 125 8.07 -2.28 -3.39
CA PHE A 125 8.85 -3.10 -4.32
C PHE A 125 8.30 -4.53 -4.30
N ARG A 126 7.68 -4.94 -5.42
CA ARG A 126 6.90 -6.19 -5.53
C ARG A 126 7.05 -6.83 -6.89
N ARG A 127 6.58 -8.06 -7.01
CA ARG A 127 6.56 -8.81 -8.28
C ARG A 127 5.96 -7.96 -9.39
N ASN A 128 6.62 -7.97 -10.54
CA ASN A 128 6.11 -7.36 -11.76
C ASN A 128 4.97 -8.24 -12.30
N VAL A 129 3.77 -7.69 -12.43
CA VAL A 129 2.59 -8.41 -12.93
C VAL A 129 2.81 -8.97 -14.34
N PHE A 130 3.70 -8.35 -15.12
CA PHE A 130 4.06 -8.78 -16.48
C PHE A 130 5.22 -9.78 -16.53
N PHE A 131 5.80 -10.18 -15.40
CA PHE A 131 6.84 -11.21 -15.39
C PHE A 131 6.20 -12.60 -15.54
N PRO A 132 6.51 -13.39 -16.58
CA PRO A 132 5.87 -14.68 -16.81
C PRO A 132 6.26 -15.73 -15.77
N LYS A 133 5.28 -16.49 -15.25
CA LYS A 133 5.52 -17.61 -14.31
C LYS A 133 6.60 -18.58 -14.83
N ARG A 134 6.56 -18.94 -16.11
CA ARG A 134 7.56 -19.81 -16.75
C ARG A 134 9.00 -19.29 -16.65
N ARG A 135 9.21 -17.96 -16.72
CA ARG A 135 10.55 -17.36 -16.56
C ARG A 135 10.97 -17.35 -15.10
N GLU A 136 10.03 -17.17 -14.18
CA GLU A 136 10.26 -17.24 -12.74
C GLU A 136 10.80 -18.60 -12.28
N LEU A 137 10.36 -19.69 -12.91
CA LEU A 137 10.89 -21.04 -12.66
C LEU A 137 12.39 -21.18 -12.96
N GLN A 138 12.99 -20.25 -13.71
CA GLN A 138 14.42 -20.25 -14.05
C GLN A 138 15.27 -19.43 -13.06
N ILE A 139 14.64 -18.80 -12.05
CA ILE A 139 15.33 -18.04 -11.02
C ILE A 139 15.96 -18.98 -10.01
N HIS A 140 17.25 -18.75 -9.74
CA HIS A 140 18.04 -19.51 -8.76
C HIS A 140 18.63 -18.59 -7.67
N ASN A 141 18.62 -17.28 -7.88
CA ASN A 141 19.15 -16.34 -6.91
C ASN A 141 18.28 -16.33 -5.64
N GLU A 142 18.91 -16.62 -4.50
CA GLU A 142 18.22 -16.81 -3.22
C GLU A 142 17.45 -15.57 -2.77
N GLU A 143 18.02 -14.36 -2.91
CA GLU A 143 17.33 -13.13 -2.50
C GLU A 143 16.11 -12.81 -3.37
N ILE A 144 16.18 -13.03 -4.68
CA ILE A 144 14.99 -12.90 -5.53
C ILE A 144 13.91 -13.90 -5.10
N LEU A 145 14.28 -15.15 -4.84
CA LEU A 145 13.34 -16.17 -4.37
C LEU A 145 12.74 -15.80 -3.02
N ARG A 146 13.54 -15.29 -2.09
CA ARG A 146 13.09 -14.80 -0.78
C ARG A 146 12.07 -13.69 -0.92
N LEU A 147 12.32 -12.68 -1.74
CA LEU A 147 11.40 -11.55 -1.96
C LEU A 147 10.08 -11.98 -2.59
N LEU A 148 10.12 -12.85 -3.60
CA LEU A 148 8.91 -13.45 -4.20
C LEU A 148 8.14 -14.29 -3.18
N TYR A 149 8.85 -15.08 -2.36
CA TYR A 149 8.28 -15.88 -1.29
C TYR A 149 7.59 -15.02 -0.24
N GLU A 150 8.22 -13.94 0.22
CA GLU A 150 7.64 -13.04 1.22
C GLU A 150 6.32 -12.42 0.73
N GLU A 151 6.26 -12.02 -0.54
CA GLU A 151 5.01 -11.55 -1.15
C GLU A 151 3.94 -12.67 -1.23
N ALA A 152 4.33 -13.87 -1.68
CA ALA A 152 3.42 -15.01 -1.77
C ALA A 152 2.86 -15.39 -0.39
N LYS A 153 3.72 -15.44 0.63
CA LYS A 153 3.36 -15.70 2.03
C LYS A 153 2.36 -14.67 2.55
N GLY A 154 2.61 -13.39 2.32
CA GLY A 154 1.68 -12.32 2.70
C GLY A 154 0.29 -12.50 2.06
N ASN A 155 0.25 -12.86 0.77
CA ASN A 155 -1.02 -13.09 0.06
C ASN A 155 -1.77 -14.32 0.60
N VAL A 156 -1.08 -15.40 0.99
CA VAL A 156 -1.70 -16.59 1.62
C VAL A 156 -2.23 -16.26 3.01
N LEU A 157 -1.39 -15.70 3.89
CA LEU A 157 -1.78 -15.38 5.27
C LEU A 157 -2.92 -14.35 5.33
N GLY A 158 -2.89 -13.36 4.42
CA GLY A 158 -3.96 -12.37 4.26
C GLY A 158 -5.24 -12.91 3.62
N ALA A 159 -5.29 -14.22 3.29
CA ALA A 159 -6.38 -14.87 2.56
C ALA A 159 -6.73 -14.20 1.22
N ARG A 160 -5.77 -13.48 0.63
CA ARG A 160 -5.87 -12.92 -0.73
C ARG A 160 -5.76 -14.02 -1.77
N TYR A 161 -5.04 -15.08 -1.43
CA TYR A 161 -4.99 -16.35 -2.15
C TYR A 161 -5.96 -17.33 -1.49
N PRO A 162 -7.13 -17.61 -2.11
CA PRO A 162 -8.03 -18.65 -1.64
C PRO A 162 -7.38 -20.02 -1.77
N CYS A 163 -6.90 -20.55 -0.66
CA CYS A 163 -6.40 -21.91 -0.54
C CYS A 163 -7.39 -22.76 0.26
N ASP A 164 -7.36 -24.08 0.02
CA ASP A 164 -7.98 -25.04 0.93
C ASP A 164 -7.12 -25.20 2.20
N VAL A 165 -7.61 -26.01 3.14
CA VAL A 165 -6.96 -26.15 4.45
C VAL A 165 -5.62 -26.86 4.29
N GLU A 166 -5.60 -27.91 3.48
CA GLU A 166 -4.46 -28.75 3.18
C GLU A 166 -3.32 -27.96 2.52
N ASP A 167 -3.63 -27.06 1.59
CA ASP A 167 -2.66 -26.17 0.97
C ASP A 167 -2.13 -25.13 1.95
N CYS A 168 -2.99 -24.56 2.80
CA CYS A 168 -2.55 -23.65 3.85
C CYS A 168 -1.59 -24.34 4.83
N GLU A 169 -1.88 -25.58 5.23
CA GLU A 169 -1.05 -26.36 6.14
C GLU A 169 0.29 -26.75 5.49
N ALA A 170 0.29 -27.17 4.23
CA ALA A 170 1.50 -27.49 3.49
C ALA A 170 2.40 -26.25 3.26
N LEU A 171 1.82 -25.12 2.89
CA LEU A 171 2.55 -23.85 2.74
C LEU A 171 3.05 -23.38 4.11
N GLY A 172 2.21 -23.41 5.14
CA GLY A 172 2.59 -23.06 6.51
C GLY A 172 3.72 -23.92 7.06
N ALA A 173 3.75 -25.21 6.74
CA ALA A 173 4.81 -26.13 7.13
C ALA A 173 6.18 -25.72 6.56
N LEU A 174 6.22 -25.22 5.32
CA LEU A 174 7.44 -24.65 4.72
C LEU A 174 7.85 -23.36 5.44
N VAL A 175 6.89 -22.51 5.86
CA VAL A 175 7.19 -21.33 6.69
C VAL A 175 7.76 -21.75 8.05
N CYS A 176 7.20 -22.78 8.69
CA CYS A 176 7.76 -23.34 9.92
C CYS A 176 9.20 -23.82 9.69
N ARG A 177 9.47 -24.53 8.60
CA ARG A 177 10.83 -25.00 8.26
C ARG A 177 11.84 -23.86 8.07
N LEU A 178 11.40 -22.76 7.47
CA LEU A 178 12.23 -21.57 7.24
C LEU A 178 12.49 -20.77 8.53
N GLN A 179 11.50 -20.66 9.43
CA GLN A 179 11.62 -19.84 10.65
C GLN A 179 12.09 -20.59 11.89
N LEU A 180 11.76 -21.88 12.00
CA LEU A 180 12.01 -22.71 13.18
C LEU A 180 13.09 -23.77 12.94
N GLY A 181 13.59 -23.91 11.70
CA GLY A 181 14.56 -24.96 11.33
C GLY A 181 13.89 -26.31 11.07
N PRO A 182 14.64 -27.43 11.09
CA PRO A 182 14.08 -28.77 10.97
C PRO A 182 13.13 -29.11 12.13
N TYR A 183 12.14 -29.97 11.87
CA TYR A 183 11.25 -30.44 12.93
C TYR A 183 12.01 -31.25 13.97
N GLN A 184 11.96 -30.82 15.23
CA GLN A 184 12.48 -31.55 16.39
C GLN A 184 11.31 -32.08 17.24
N PRO A 185 11.18 -33.41 17.42
CA PRO A 185 10.10 -33.97 18.24
C PRO A 185 10.18 -33.49 19.69
N GLY A 186 9.10 -32.90 20.21
CA GLY A 186 9.03 -32.50 21.63
C GLY A 186 7.94 -31.48 21.95
N GLN A 187 7.66 -31.30 23.25
CA GLN A 187 6.64 -30.36 23.73
C GLN A 187 7.01 -28.89 23.45
N LEU A 188 8.31 -28.56 23.42
CA LEU A 188 8.79 -27.21 23.09
C LEU A 188 8.47 -26.80 21.65
N ALA A 189 8.61 -27.71 20.68
CA ALA A 189 8.31 -27.44 19.27
C ALA A 189 6.81 -27.13 19.06
N ALA A 190 5.93 -27.89 19.75
CA ALA A 190 4.49 -27.63 19.71
C ALA A 190 4.12 -26.29 20.38
N CYS A 191 4.74 -25.94 21.51
CA CYS A 191 4.51 -24.65 22.16
C CYS A 191 4.98 -23.47 21.29
N ALA A 192 6.19 -23.54 20.73
CA ALA A 192 6.75 -22.49 19.88
C ALA A 192 5.92 -22.28 18.59
N LEU A 193 5.44 -23.36 17.98
CA LEU A 193 4.54 -23.30 16.82
C LEU A 193 3.22 -22.63 17.19
N ARG A 194 2.63 -23.00 18.34
CA ARG A 194 1.35 -22.45 18.79
C ARG A 194 1.41 -20.95 19.10
N GLU A 195 2.53 -20.47 19.64
CA GLU A 195 2.71 -19.04 19.94
C GLU A 195 2.75 -18.16 18.69
N LYS A 196 3.10 -18.72 17.53
CA LYS A 196 3.27 -17.98 16.26
C LYS A 196 2.35 -18.48 15.15
N LEU A 197 1.21 -19.07 15.50
CA LEU A 197 0.33 -19.76 14.54
C LEU A 197 -0.16 -18.85 13.40
N ASP A 198 -0.41 -17.59 13.71
CA ASP A 198 -0.82 -16.53 12.77
C ASP A 198 0.28 -16.13 11.77
N SER A 199 1.54 -16.44 12.06
CA SER A 199 2.65 -16.29 11.12
C SER A 199 2.78 -17.45 10.13
N PHE A 200 2.08 -18.56 10.37
CA PHE A 200 2.14 -19.79 9.57
C PHE A 200 0.84 -20.08 8.82
N LEU A 201 -0.31 -19.70 9.38
CA LEU A 201 -1.62 -19.98 8.81
C LEU A 201 -2.50 -18.72 8.71
N PRO A 202 -3.42 -18.68 7.74
CA PRO A 202 -4.45 -17.66 7.69
C PRO A 202 -5.28 -17.59 8.98
N ALA A 203 -5.75 -16.38 9.32
CA ALA A 203 -6.47 -16.10 10.57
C ALA A 203 -7.68 -17.02 10.81
N HIS A 204 -8.38 -17.45 9.75
CA HIS A 204 -9.54 -18.33 9.87
C HIS A 204 -9.20 -19.76 10.32
N LEU A 205 -7.95 -20.21 10.11
CA LEU A 205 -7.46 -21.53 10.56
C LEU A 205 -6.79 -21.47 11.93
N CYS A 206 -6.45 -20.26 12.41
CA CYS A 206 -5.91 -20.03 13.75
C CYS A 206 -6.98 -20.08 14.84
N LYS A 207 -8.27 -19.95 14.47
CA LYS A 207 -9.37 -19.87 15.43
C LYS A 207 -9.50 -21.18 16.21
N ARG A 208 -9.36 -21.07 17.53
CA ARG A 208 -9.74 -22.12 18.47
C ARG A 208 -11.27 -22.14 18.57
N GLY A 209 -11.88 -23.32 18.61
CA GLY A 209 -13.32 -23.43 18.85
C GLY A 209 -13.71 -22.76 20.18
N GLN A 210 -14.18 -21.52 20.13
CA GLN A 210 -14.68 -20.76 21.28
C GLN A 210 -16.11 -21.22 21.59
N GLY A 211 -16.25 -22.48 22.01
CA GLY A 211 -17.44 -22.90 22.70
C GLY A 211 -17.39 -22.33 24.13
N LEU A 212 -18.39 -21.54 24.52
CA LEU A 212 -18.62 -21.02 25.88
C LEU A 212 -18.63 -22.11 26.99
N PHE A 213 -18.61 -23.39 26.62
CA PHE A 213 -18.56 -24.54 27.53
C PHE A 213 -17.21 -25.27 27.59
N ALA A 214 -16.19 -24.83 26.84
CA ALA A 214 -14.88 -25.48 26.84
C ALA A 214 -14.11 -25.29 28.17
N ALA A 215 -14.29 -24.13 28.83
CA ALA A 215 -13.69 -23.83 30.12
C ALA A 215 -14.27 -24.68 31.28
N LEU A 216 -15.49 -25.18 31.14
CA LEU A 216 -16.19 -25.93 32.20
C LEU A 216 -15.84 -27.42 32.25
N ARG A 217 -15.10 -27.96 31.26
CA ARG A 217 -14.79 -29.39 31.18
C ARG A 217 -13.41 -29.80 31.69
N GLY A 218 -12.59 -28.89 32.20
CA GLY A 218 -11.29 -29.21 32.79
C GLY A 218 -10.31 -29.95 31.86
N ARG A 219 -10.62 -30.10 30.57
CA ARG A 219 -9.75 -30.68 29.56
C ARG A 219 -8.94 -29.54 28.96
N GLY A 220 -7.62 -29.64 29.13
CA GLY A 220 -6.64 -28.70 28.59
C GLY A 220 -6.97 -28.29 27.16
N ALA A 221 -6.69 -27.04 26.87
CA ALA A 221 -7.09 -26.38 25.64
C ALA A 221 -6.59 -27.21 24.42
N ARG A 222 -7.52 -27.87 23.72
CA ARG A 222 -7.19 -28.72 22.56
C ARG A 222 -6.67 -27.85 21.42
N ALA A 223 -5.72 -28.39 20.66
CA ALA A 223 -5.24 -27.76 19.42
C ALA A 223 -6.41 -27.55 18.46
N GLY A 224 -6.43 -26.40 17.78
CA GLY A 224 -7.37 -26.18 16.68
C GLY A 224 -7.10 -27.16 15.53
N PRO A 225 -8.08 -27.46 14.67
CA PRO A 225 -7.87 -28.35 13.53
C PRO A 225 -6.65 -27.94 12.67
N GLY A 226 -6.48 -26.64 12.40
CA GLY A 226 -5.33 -26.12 11.65
C GLY A 226 -3.98 -26.26 12.36
N GLU A 227 -3.92 -26.19 13.70
CA GLU A 227 -2.67 -26.39 14.46
C GLU A 227 -2.17 -27.83 14.32
N GLN A 228 -3.08 -28.81 14.40
CA GLN A 228 -2.71 -30.22 14.31
C GLN A 228 -2.31 -30.62 12.88
N GLY A 229 -3.03 -30.13 11.87
CA GLY A 229 -2.71 -30.39 10.48
C GLY A 229 -1.39 -29.74 10.07
N LEU A 230 -1.15 -28.48 10.45
CA LEU A 230 0.14 -27.82 10.28
C LEU A 230 1.29 -28.59 10.92
N LEU A 231 1.13 -29.04 12.18
CA LEU A 231 2.16 -29.82 12.86
C LEU A 231 2.45 -31.12 12.11
N ASN A 232 1.42 -31.79 11.59
CA ASN A 232 1.60 -33.01 10.78
C ASN A 232 2.33 -32.73 9.47
N ALA A 233 1.96 -31.66 8.76
CA ALA A 233 2.62 -31.23 7.53
C ALA A 233 4.09 -30.84 7.78
N TYR A 234 4.37 -30.12 8.88
CA TYR A 234 5.73 -29.71 9.25
C TYR A 234 6.64 -30.91 9.50
N ARG A 235 6.14 -32.00 10.12
CA ARG A 235 6.90 -33.25 10.27
C ARG A 235 7.26 -33.91 8.94
N GLN A 236 6.46 -33.68 7.89
CA GLN A 236 6.65 -34.30 6.58
C GLN A 236 7.56 -33.49 5.65
N VAL A 237 7.93 -32.26 6.02
CA VAL A 237 8.87 -31.46 5.24
C VAL A 237 10.23 -32.17 5.29
N GLN A 238 10.55 -32.87 4.20
CA GLN A 238 11.76 -33.67 4.08
C GLN A 238 13.01 -32.80 4.19
N GLU A 239 14.02 -33.33 4.87
CA GLU A 239 15.38 -32.86 4.65
C GLU A 239 15.83 -33.34 3.27
N ALA A 240 16.53 -32.50 2.51
CA ALA A 240 17.25 -32.98 1.35
C ALA A 240 18.41 -33.86 1.86
N SER A 241 18.12 -35.14 2.09
CA SER A 241 19.12 -36.16 2.36
C SER A 241 19.87 -36.42 1.06
N GLY A 242 20.95 -35.67 0.84
CA GLY A 242 21.81 -35.80 -0.33
C GLY A 242 23.27 -36.01 0.09
N ASP A 243 23.90 -37.00 -0.52
CA ASP A 243 25.30 -37.47 -0.41
C ASP A 243 26.39 -36.39 -0.67
N SER A 244 26.01 -35.13 -0.77
CA SER A 244 26.88 -33.96 -0.76
C SER A 244 26.45 -33.11 0.43
N GLY A 245 27.30 -32.97 1.45
CA GLY A 245 27.00 -32.33 2.76
C GLY A 245 26.62 -30.84 2.74
N CYS A 246 25.82 -30.41 1.78
CA CYS A 246 25.20 -29.09 1.70
C CYS A 246 23.79 -29.23 2.30
N GLU A 247 23.65 -28.76 3.54
CA GLU A 247 22.36 -28.47 4.16
C GLU A 247 21.41 -27.83 3.14
N ALA A 248 20.15 -28.27 3.08
CA ALA A 248 19.18 -27.74 2.12
C ALA A 248 19.10 -26.20 2.26
N THR A 249 19.69 -25.48 1.29
CA THR A 249 19.75 -24.01 1.30
C THR A 249 18.35 -23.41 1.47
N LEU A 250 18.24 -22.27 2.14
CA LEU A 250 16.95 -21.56 2.31
C LEU A 250 16.27 -21.34 0.95
N GLY A 251 17.07 -21.10 -0.10
CA GLY A 251 16.62 -21.04 -1.50
C GLY A 251 15.76 -22.21 -1.96
N THR A 252 16.05 -23.45 -1.52
CA THR A 252 15.25 -24.64 -1.90
C THR A 252 13.84 -24.55 -1.32
N HIS A 253 13.70 -24.13 -0.06
CA HIS A 253 12.40 -24.02 0.60
C HIS A 253 11.57 -22.85 0.04
N TYR A 254 12.21 -21.71 -0.27
CA TYR A 254 11.56 -20.62 -1.00
C TYR A 254 11.04 -21.11 -2.35
N ARG A 255 11.86 -21.85 -3.10
CA ARG A 255 11.46 -22.40 -4.40
C ARG A 255 10.29 -23.38 -4.27
N THR A 256 10.31 -24.30 -3.30
CA THR A 256 9.22 -25.24 -3.07
C THR A 256 7.92 -24.52 -2.71
N TYR A 257 7.98 -23.48 -1.87
CA TYR A 257 6.82 -22.66 -1.53
C TYR A 257 6.25 -21.97 -2.79
N LEU A 258 7.12 -21.34 -3.57
CA LEU A 258 6.74 -20.68 -4.81
C LEU A 258 6.15 -21.65 -5.82
N LEU A 259 6.75 -22.83 -6.01
CA LEU A 259 6.22 -23.86 -6.92
C LEU A 259 4.78 -24.25 -6.56
N LYS A 260 4.50 -24.46 -5.28
CA LYS A 260 3.13 -24.71 -4.82
C LYS A 260 2.21 -23.51 -5.06
N CYS A 261 2.69 -22.28 -4.87
CA CYS A 261 1.91 -21.10 -5.23
C CYS A 261 1.68 -20.95 -6.75
N HIS A 262 2.59 -21.41 -7.61
CA HIS A 262 2.41 -21.33 -9.08
C HIS A 262 1.21 -22.16 -9.57
N GLU A 263 0.84 -23.21 -8.84
CA GLU A 263 -0.36 -24.03 -9.10
C GLU A 263 -1.65 -23.23 -8.88
N LEU A 264 -1.59 -22.14 -8.11
CA LEU A 264 -2.73 -21.27 -7.86
C LEU A 264 -3.01 -20.37 -9.07
N PRO A 265 -4.24 -20.34 -9.62
CA PRO A 265 -4.56 -19.55 -10.81
C PRO A 265 -4.28 -18.05 -10.65
N PHE A 266 -4.50 -17.52 -9.44
CA PHE A 266 -4.37 -16.10 -9.10
C PHE A 266 -2.96 -15.70 -8.62
N TYR A 267 -1.98 -16.60 -8.66
CA TYR A 267 -0.61 -16.29 -8.28
C TYR A 267 0.00 -15.22 -9.20
N GLY A 268 0.59 -14.19 -8.60
CA GLY A 268 1.22 -13.08 -9.32
C GLY A 268 0.25 -12.11 -10.01
N CYS A 269 -1.06 -12.20 -9.74
CA CYS A 269 -2.04 -11.25 -10.24
C CYS A 269 -1.96 -9.88 -9.53
N ALA A 270 -2.34 -8.83 -10.27
CA ALA A 270 -2.83 -7.58 -9.68
C ALA A 270 -4.28 -7.80 -9.21
N PHE A 271 -4.67 -7.30 -8.04
CA PHE A 271 -6.03 -7.45 -7.53
C PHE A 271 -6.73 -6.10 -7.47
N PHE A 272 -7.99 -6.09 -7.87
CA PHE A 272 -8.87 -4.94 -7.85
C PHE A 272 -10.16 -5.29 -7.09
N HIS A 273 -10.81 -4.28 -6.55
CA HIS A 273 -12.15 -4.43 -5.98
C HIS A 273 -13.19 -4.34 -7.10
N GLY A 274 -14.22 -5.19 -7.03
CA GLY A 274 -15.33 -5.17 -7.97
C GLY A 274 -16.63 -5.62 -7.33
N GLU A 275 -17.70 -5.57 -8.11
CA GLU A 275 -19.01 -6.08 -7.72
C GLU A 275 -19.59 -6.93 -8.85
N VAL A 276 -20.31 -7.99 -8.51
CA VAL A 276 -21.09 -8.79 -9.46
C VAL A 276 -22.56 -8.82 -9.06
N ASP A 277 -23.46 -8.84 -10.04
CA ASP A 277 -24.89 -9.01 -9.77
C ASP A 277 -25.17 -10.44 -9.31
N LYS A 278 -25.87 -10.59 -8.18
CA LYS A 278 -26.41 -11.87 -7.72
C LYS A 278 -27.68 -12.16 -8.52
N PRO A 279 -27.77 -13.29 -9.23
CA PRO A 279 -29.02 -13.71 -9.82
C PRO A 279 -30.06 -13.91 -8.70
N ALA A 280 -31.26 -13.35 -8.87
CA ALA A 280 -32.32 -13.48 -7.88
C ALA A 280 -32.75 -14.96 -7.80
N PRO A 281 -32.72 -15.61 -6.61
CA PRO A 281 -33.16 -17.00 -6.48
C PRO A 281 -34.70 -17.12 -6.47
N GLY A 282 -35.42 -16.24 -7.17
CA GLY A 282 -36.88 -16.24 -7.24
C GLY A 282 -37.49 -14.91 -7.68
N PHE A 283 -38.79 -14.94 -8.02
CA PHE A 283 -39.56 -13.83 -8.60
C PHE A 283 -39.79 -12.63 -7.65
N LEU A 284 -39.43 -12.75 -6.37
CA LEU A 284 -39.72 -11.76 -5.31
C LEU A 284 -38.48 -11.09 -4.69
N HIS A 285 -37.27 -11.45 -5.10
CA HIS A 285 -36.04 -10.85 -4.56
C HIS A 285 -35.43 -9.87 -5.56
N ARG A 286 -35.22 -8.61 -5.14
CA ARG A 286 -34.34 -7.68 -5.87
C ARG A 286 -32.95 -8.32 -5.97
N GLY A 287 -32.41 -8.39 -7.18
CA GLY A 287 -31.00 -8.72 -7.39
C GLY A 287 -30.13 -7.83 -6.48
N GLY A 288 -29.19 -8.45 -5.77
CA GLY A 288 -28.24 -7.75 -4.93
C GLY A 288 -26.87 -7.73 -5.61
N ARG A 289 -26.01 -6.77 -5.26
CA ARG A 289 -24.61 -6.82 -5.67
C ARG A 289 -23.79 -7.59 -4.64
N LYS A 290 -22.77 -8.30 -5.12
CA LYS A 290 -21.82 -9.02 -4.29
C LYS A 290 -20.43 -8.41 -4.49
N PRO A 291 -19.75 -7.97 -3.42
CA PRO A 291 -18.35 -7.56 -3.55
C PRO A 291 -17.49 -8.77 -3.93
N VAL A 292 -16.55 -8.55 -4.83
CA VAL A 292 -15.59 -9.54 -5.29
C VAL A 292 -14.20 -8.91 -5.39
N SER A 293 -13.17 -9.75 -5.35
CA SER A 293 -11.84 -9.37 -5.77
C SER A 293 -11.62 -9.85 -7.21
N VAL A 294 -11.17 -8.96 -8.08
CA VAL A 294 -10.86 -9.26 -9.49
C VAL A 294 -9.34 -9.34 -9.62
N ALA A 295 -8.82 -10.55 -9.84
CA ALA A 295 -7.40 -10.81 -10.00
C ALA A 295 -7.05 -10.92 -11.49
N ILE A 296 -6.05 -10.16 -11.95
CA ILE A 296 -5.67 -10.05 -13.35
C ILE A 296 -4.17 -10.29 -13.51
N SER A 297 -3.78 -11.16 -14.44
CA SER A 297 -2.39 -11.38 -14.86
C SER A 297 -2.28 -11.62 -16.36
N LEU A 298 -1.10 -12.01 -16.83
CA LEU A 298 -0.90 -12.49 -18.19
C LEU A 298 -1.63 -13.81 -18.50
N GLU A 299 -2.02 -14.58 -17.48
CA GLU A 299 -2.68 -15.88 -17.66
C GLU A 299 -4.20 -15.76 -17.76
N GLY A 300 -4.78 -14.70 -17.21
CA GLY A 300 -6.21 -14.47 -17.31
C GLY A 300 -6.78 -13.50 -16.28
N VAL A 301 -8.11 -13.58 -16.14
CA VAL A 301 -8.93 -12.83 -15.19
C VAL A 301 -9.66 -13.82 -14.30
N HIS A 302 -9.54 -13.64 -12.99
CA HIS A 302 -10.19 -14.48 -11.98
C HIS A 302 -11.06 -13.62 -11.08
N VAL A 303 -12.31 -14.05 -10.87
CA VAL A 303 -13.24 -13.38 -9.96
C VAL A 303 -13.30 -14.22 -8.68
N ILE A 304 -12.81 -13.64 -7.60
CA ILE A 304 -12.71 -14.27 -6.30
C ILE A 304 -13.80 -13.70 -5.40
N ASP A 305 -14.58 -14.60 -4.81
CA ASP A 305 -15.53 -14.22 -3.78
C ASP A 305 -14.78 -13.59 -2.61
N SER A 306 -15.08 -12.33 -2.32
CA SER A 306 -14.65 -11.70 -1.08
C SER A 306 -15.43 -12.39 0.04
N ARG A 307 -14.88 -13.50 0.58
CA ARG A 307 -15.45 -14.21 1.74
C ARG A 307 -15.90 -13.14 2.73
N GLU A 308 -17.12 -13.26 3.27
CA GLU A 308 -17.56 -12.40 4.36
C GLU A 308 -16.44 -12.42 5.41
N LYS A 309 -15.69 -11.32 5.52
CA LYS A 309 -15.00 -11.01 6.76
C LYS A 309 -16.11 -11.08 7.80
N ASP A 310 -16.04 -12.01 8.74
CA ASP A 310 -17.04 -12.07 9.81
C ASP A 310 -17.24 -10.63 10.31
N PRO A 311 -18.46 -10.15 10.56
CA PRO A 311 -18.68 -8.80 11.06
C PRO A 311 -18.02 -8.54 12.44
N GLY A 312 -17.42 -9.55 13.06
CA GLY A 312 -16.53 -9.46 14.23
C GLY A 312 -15.04 -9.75 13.95
N SER A 313 -14.69 -10.11 12.72
CA SER A 313 -13.31 -10.16 12.22
C SER A 313 -13.15 -9.11 11.12
N SER A 314 -13.19 -7.84 11.50
CA SER A 314 -12.18 -6.96 10.93
C SER A 314 -10.87 -7.74 11.05
N PRO A 315 -10.04 -7.91 9.99
CA PRO A 315 -8.64 -8.07 10.28
C PRO A 315 -8.39 -6.91 11.23
N ALA A 316 -7.89 -7.18 12.44
CA ALA A 316 -7.14 -6.12 13.08
C ALA A 316 -6.29 -5.59 11.91
N PRO A 317 -6.38 -4.29 11.55
CA PRO A 317 -5.30 -3.77 10.74
C PRO A 317 -4.10 -4.33 11.46
N VAL A 318 -3.23 -5.08 10.76
CA VAL A 318 -1.87 -5.25 11.28
C VAL A 318 -1.60 -3.85 11.77
N GLN A 319 -1.49 -3.67 13.10
CA GLN A 319 -1.26 -2.35 13.67
C GLN A 319 0.19 -2.11 13.30
N ARG A 320 0.40 -1.90 11.99
CA ARG A 320 1.45 -1.16 11.38
C ARG A 320 1.43 0.08 12.24
N PRO A 321 2.48 0.33 13.01
CA PRO A 321 2.53 1.50 13.86
C PRO A 321 2.04 2.65 12.98
N LYS A 322 0.92 3.29 13.37
CA LYS A 322 0.41 4.47 12.68
C LYS A 322 1.63 5.32 12.43
N LEU A 323 1.99 5.51 11.16
CA LEU A 323 3.25 6.16 10.80
C LEU A 323 3.30 7.44 11.60
N ARG A 324 4.19 7.45 12.60
CA ARG A 324 4.31 8.60 13.47
C ARG A 324 4.92 9.65 12.59
N ARG A 325 4.06 10.59 12.17
CA ARG A 325 4.35 11.78 11.38
C ARG A 325 5.80 12.23 11.61
N GLN A 326 6.71 11.80 10.76
CA GLN A 326 7.94 12.55 10.62
C GLN A 326 7.51 13.83 9.93
N GLY A 327 7.81 14.98 10.55
CA GLY A 327 7.51 16.28 9.99
C GLY A 327 8.32 16.51 8.73
N SER A 328 8.00 15.82 7.64
CA SER A 328 8.49 16.15 6.31
C SER A 328 7.54 17.19 5.74
N VAL A 329 8.06 18.41 5.67
CA VAL A 329 7.72 19.55 4.80
C VAL A 329 6.41 19.38 4.01
N VAL A 330 5.31 19.32 4.74
CA VAL A 330 4.04 19.84 4.24
C VAL A 330 4.28 21.34 4.14
N CYS A 331 4.66 21.80 2.95
CA CYS A 331 4.45 23.19 2.60
C CYS A 331 2.93 23.41 2.64
N SER A 332 2.45 23.87 3.80
CA SER A 332 1.51 24.97 3.94
C SER A 332 0.74 25.35 2.68
N ARG A 333 -0.22 24.51 2.27
CA ARG A 333 -1.31 24.89 1.38
C ARG A 333 -2.60 24.17 1.74
N ILE A 334 -3.00 24.33 2.99
CA ILE A 334 -4.41 24.47 3.34
C ILE A 334 -4.49 25.70 4.26
N GLN A 335 -4.51 26.89 3.66
CA GLN A 335 -5.07 28.05 4.33
C GLN A 335 -6.54 28.14 3.92
N HIS A 336 -7.40 27.90 4.90
CA HIS A 336 -8.85 28.17 4.90
C HIS A 336 -9.71 27.39 3.89
N LEU A 337 -10.17 26.21 4.30
CA LEU A 337 -11.58 25.88 4.09
C LEU A 337 -12.36 26.50 5.25
N SER A 338 -13.26 27.42 4.91
CA SER A 338 -14.16 28.10 5.84
C SER A 338 -15.13 27.09 6.46
N THR A 339 -14.76 26.49 7.58
CA THR A 339 -15.70 25.69 8.38
C THR A 339 -16.78 26.63 8.92
N ILE A 340 -18.03 26.21 8.78
CA ILE A 340 -19.18 26.97 9.26
C ILE A 340 -19.19 26.84 10.79
N ASP A 341 -18.91 27.94 11.49
CA ASP A 341 -18.93 27.95 12.95
C ASP A 341 -20.38 28.02 13.47
N TYR A 342 -20.68 27.10 14.38
CA TYR A 342 -21.88 27.09 15.20
C TYR A 342 -21.47 27.35 16.65
N VAL A 343 -22.19 28.23 17.35
CA VAL A 343 -21.96 28.53 18.76
C VAL A 343 -23.19 28.10 19.57
N GLU A 344 -22.95 27.39 20.68
CA GLU A 344 -23.98 26.95 21.61
C GLU A 344 -24.07 27.92 22.79
N ASP A 345 -25.02 28.86 22.71
CA ASP A 345 -25.21 29.92 23.70
C ASP A 345 -26.36 29.55 24.65
N GLY A 346 -26.23 28.43 25.37
CA GLY A 346 -27.07 28.04 26.52
C GLY A 346 -28.60 27.94 26.33
N LYS A 347 -29.15 28.28 25.17
CA LYS A 347 -30.58 28.24 24.80
C LYS A 347 -30.83 27.72 23.37
N GLY A 348 -29.78 27.25 22.66
CA GLY A 348 -29.87 26.59 21.35
C GLY A 348 -28.72 26.95 20.40
N ILE A 349 -28.51 26.11 19.38
CA ILE A 349 -27.42 26.23 18.40
C ILE A 349 -27.81 27.23 17.29
N ARG A 350 -26.98 28.25 17.04
CA ARG A 350 -27.17 29.22 15.95
C ARG A 350 -25.97 29.27 15.01
N ARG A 351 -26.25 29.39 13.70
CA ARG A 351 -25.25 29.53 12.63
C ARG A 351 -24.69 30.96 12.60
N VAL A 352 -23.37 31.11 12.63
CA VAL A 352 -22.71 32.41 12.49
C VAL A 352 -22.60 32.78 11.01
N LYS A 353 -23.08 33.98 10.61
CA LYS A 353 -22.93 34.47 9.23
C LYS A 353 -21.52 35.05 9.05
N PRO A 354 -20.75 34.63 8.02
CA PRO A 354 -19.40 35.13 7.81
C PRO A 354 -19.40 36.61 7.40
N LYS A 355 -18.54 37.41 8.04
CA LYS A 355 -18.24 38.79 7.61
C LYS A 355 -17.46 38.73 6.29
N ARG A 356 -17.97 39.41 5.25
CA ARG A 356 -17.29 39.59 3.96
C ARG A 356 -15.90 40.22 4.17
N THR A 357 -14.85 39.45 3.94
CA THR A 357 -13.52 40.01 3.63
C THR A 357 -13.44 40.29 2.14
N THR A 358 -13.05 41.52 1.81
CA THR A 358 -12.93 42.05 0.45
C THR A 358 -11.82 41.31 -0.31
N SER A 359 -12.20 40.65 -1.40
CA SER A 359 -11.30 40.06 -2.40
C SER A 359 -10.27 41.07 -2.90
N PHE A 360 -8.98 40.69 -2.86
CA PHE A 360 -7.85 41.44 -3.40
C PHE A 360 -7.42 40.95 -4.80
N PHE A 361 -8.35 40.38 -5.59
CA PHE A 361 -8.19 40.19 -7.03
C PHE A 361 -9.29 40.94 -7.76
N SER A 362 -9.07 42.24 -7.97
CA SER A 362 -9.83 43.04 -8.93
C SER A 362 -9.00 44.25 -9.38
N ARG A 363 -8.19 44.03 -10.41
CA ARG A 363 -7.70 45.00 -11.41
C ARG A 363 -7.21 44.12 -12.57
N GLN A 364 -7.55 44.31 -13.85
CA GLN A 364 -8.23 45.40 -14.53
C GLN A 364 -8.37 44.98 -16.01
N LEU A 365 -9.57 44.63 -16.46
CA LEU A 365 -10.01 44.57 -17.86
C LEU A 365 -11.52 44.86 -17.75
N SER A 366 -12.14 45.85 -18.37
CA SER A 366 -11.95 46.46 -19.68
C SER A 366 -12.92 47.66 -19.78
N LEU A 367 -12.44 48.82 -20.23
CA LEU A 367 -13.27 49.89 -20.82
C LEU A 367 -12.33 50.76 -21.66
N GLY A 368 -12.45 50.66 -22.99
CA GLY A 368 -11.62 51.39 -23.94
C GLY A 368 -11.73 50.83 -25.36
N GLN A 369 -12.74 51.32 -26.06
CA GLN A 369 -13.02 51.30 -27.51
C GLN A 369 -11.97 50.70 -28.47
N GLY A 370 -12.44 49.82 -29.36
CA GLY A 370 -11.77 49.43 -30.60
C GLY A 370 -12.74 48.75 -31.56
N SER A 371 -13.20 49.51 -32.56
CA SER A 371 -14.09 49.08 -33.65
C SER A 371 -13.33 48.16 -34.62
N TYR A 372 -13.83 46.95 -34.90
CA TYR A 372 -13.63 46.25 -36.18
C TYR A 372 -14.78 45.25 -36.46
N THR A 373 -15.43 45.43 -37.61
CA THR A 373 -16.36 44.50 -38.27
C THR A 373 -15.60 43.54 -39.18
N VAL A 374 -16.14 42.34 -39.44
CA VAL A 374 -15.94 41.40 -40.59
C VAL A 374 -16.43 40.01 -40.14
N VAL A 375 -17.11 39.12 -40.89
CA VAL A 375 -17.77 39.04 -42.21
C VAL A 375 -18.77 37.86 -42.09
N GLN A 376 -19.92 37.95 -42.76
CA GLN A 376 -20.87 36.84 -42.88
C GLN A 376 -20.34 35.79 -43.86
N THR A 377 -20.33 34.52 -43.45
CA THR A 377 -20.21 33.38 -44.36
C THR A 377 -21.59 32.78 -44.57
N GLY A 378 -22.18 33.09 -45.73
CA GLY A 378 -23.20 32.23 -46.30
C GLY A 378 -22.52 31.06 -46.99
N ASP A 379 -23.09 29.87 -46.87
CA ASP A 379 -23.06 28.86 -47.93
C ASP A 379 -24.32 27.99 -47.78
N SER A 380 -25.09 27.98 -48.86
CA SER A 380 -26.14 27.02 -49.17
C SER A 380 -25.79 26.40 -50.51
N LEU A 381 -26.32 25.18 -50.70
CA LEU A 381 -26.39 24.37 -51.93
C LEU A 381 -25.23 23.36 -52.07
N GLU A 382 -25.42 22.09 -52.43
CA GLU A 382 -26.61 21.25 -52.67
C GLU A 382 -26.09 19.82 -52.92
N GLN A 383 -26.95 18.80 -52.78
CA GLN A 383 -26.96 17.60 -53.64
C GLN A 383 -28.27 16.83 -53.32
N GLY A 384 -29.19 16.58 -54.25
CA GLY A 384 -29.23 16.99 -55.67
C GLY A 384 -28.23 16.27 -56.55
#